data_AF-A0A967GS69-F1
#
_entry.id   AF-A0A967GS69-F1
#
_cell.length_a   1.000
_cell.length_b   1.000
_cell.length_c   1.000
_cell.angle_alpha   90.00
_cell.angle_beta   90.00
_cell.angle_gamma   90.00
#
_symmetry.space_group_name_H-M   'P 1'
#
loop_
_entity.id
_entity.type
_entity.pdbx_description
1 polymer ?
#
loop_
_entity_poly.entity_id
_entity_poly.type
_entity_poly.pdbx_seq_one_letter_code
_entity_poly.pdbx_strand_id
1 'polypeptide(L)' 'MIHRALAAVFLFAAAIPAVANPSLIEVGKPFPLIELPVVGQEENRTSLEPYRGRKVMLHLFASW' A
#
# COMPACT_ATOMS: atom_id res chain seq x y z
N MET A 1 20.03 -22.02 -27.93
CA MET A 1 18.60 -21.69 -27.75
C MET A 1 18.07 -22.01 -26.34
N ILE A 2 18.60 -23.02 -25.65
CA ILE A 2 18.19 -23.43 -24.29
C ILE A 2 18.39 -22.32 -23.23
N HIS A 3 19.40 -21.46 -23.37
CA HIS A 3 19.69 -20.41 -22.38
C HIS A 3 18.63 -19.28 -22.36
N ARG A 4 17.93 -19.04 -23.48
CA ARG A 4 16.87 -18.03 -23.56
C ARG A 4 15.60 -18.48 -22.84
N ALA A 5 15.30 -19.79 -22.89
CA ALA A 5 14.18 -20.36 -22.16
C ALA A 5 14.39 -20.30 -20.65
N LEU A 6 15.63 -20.48 -20.17
CA LEU A 6 15.96 -20.42 -18.75
C LEU A 6 15.75 -19.03 -18.15
N ALA A 7 16.12 -17.97 -18.88
CA ALA A 7 15.95 -16.58 -18.45
C ALA A 7 14.47 -16.17 -18.34
N ALA A 8 13.62 -16.66 -19.24
CA ALA A 8 12.18 -16.39 -19.20
C ALA A 8 11.49 -17.02 -17.99
N VAL A 9 11.91 -18.22 -17.58
CA VAL A 9 11.38 -18.90 -16.39
C VAL A 9 11.75 -18.16 -15.09
N PHE A 10 12.95 -17.59 -15.01
CA PHE A 10 13.38 -16.80 -13.84
C PHE A 10 12.60 -15.49 -13.68
N LEU A 11 12.28 -14.79 -14.78
CA LEU A 11 11.47 -13.57 -14.73
C LEU A 11 10.01 -13.84 -14.35
N PHE A 12 9.45 -14.99 -14.76
CA PHE A 12 8.09 -15.38 -14.40
C PHE A 12 7.97 -15.80 -12.93
N ALA A 13 9.01 -16.43 -12.38
CA ALA A 13 9.05 -16.82 -10.96
C ALA A 13 9.13 -15.63 -9.99
N ALA A 14 9.57 -14.45 -10.45
CA ALA A 14 9.57 -13.21 -9.66
C ALA A 14 8.22 -12.49 -9.66
N ALA A 15 7.27 -12.90 -10.52
CA ALA A 15 5.94 -12.33 -10.63
C ALA A 15 4.92 -13.03 -9.73
N ILE A 16 5.33 -13.48 -8.54
CA ILE A 16 4.37 -13.94 -7.53
C ILE A 16 3.59 -12.70 -7.09
N PRO A 17 2.27 -12.61 -7.35
CA PRO A 17 1.49 -11.50 -6.86
C PRO A 17 1.60 -11.51 -5.34
N ALA A 18 2.13 -10.43 -4.77
CA ALA A 18 2.05 -10.21 -3.34
C ALA A 18 0.57 -10.27 -2.97
N VAL A 19 0.16 -11.33 -2.28
CA VAL A 19 -1.21 -11.47 -1.80
C VAL A 19 -1.40 -10.36 -0.78
N ALA A 20 -2.09 -9.30 -1.19
CA ALA A 20 -2.44 -8.20 -0.31
C ALA A 20 -3.29 -8.79 0.82
N ASN A 21 -2.81 -8.73 2.05
CA ASN A 21 -3.57 -9.20 3.19
C ASN A 21 -4.79 -8.26 3.38
N PRO A 22 -6.03 -8.73 3.17
CA PRO A 22 -7.21 -7.88 3.22
C PRO A 22 -7.54 -7.39 4.64
N SER A 23 -6.88 -7.92 5.68
CA SER A 23 -7.20 -7.64 7.08
C SER A 23 -6.56 -6.38 7.66
N LEU A 24 -6.02 -5.47 6.84
CA LEU A 24 -5.31 -4.28 7.34
C LEU A 24 -6.23 -3.26 8.01
N ILE A 25 -7.54 -3.30 7.70
CA ILE A 25 -8.57 -2.45 8.30
C ILE A 25 -9.73 -3.33 8.73
N GLU A 26 -9.91 -3.49 10.04
CA GLU A 26 -11.01 -4.26 10.62
C GLU A 26 -12.11 -3.35 11.17
N VAL A 27 -13.36 -3.64 10.82
CA VAL A 27 -14.52 -2.87 11.31
C VAL A 27 -14.65 -3.02 12.83
N GLY A 28 -14.83 -1.90 13.52
CA GLY A 28 -14.97 -1.87 14.98
C GLY A 28 -13.64 -1.85 15.75
N LYS A 29 -12.50 -2.07 15.08
CA LYS A 29 -11.18 -1.84 15.68
C LYS A 29 -10.69 -0.42 15.42
N PRO A 30 -9.83 0.13 16.29
CA PRO A 30 -9.19 1.41 16.03
C PRO A 30 -8.44 1.38 14.70
N PHE A 31 -8.64 2.40 13.87
CA PHE A 31 -7.87 2.56 12.64
C PHE A 31 -6.37 2.66 12.97
N PRO A 32 -5.48 1.94 12.27
CA PRO A 32 -4.06 1.88 12.58
C PRO A 32 -3.40 3.25 12.57
N LEU A 33 -2.36 3.42 13.37
CA LEU A 33 -1.54 4.62 13.33
C LEU A 33 -0.64 4.53 12.07
N ILE A 34 -0.96 5.33 11.07
CA ILE A 34 -0.21 5.40 9.82
C ILE A 34 0.34 6.81 9.63
N GLU A 35 1.56 6.88 9.12
CA GLU A 35 2.12 8.11 8.57
C GLU A 35 1.94 8.09 7.05
N LEU A 36 1.38 9.17 6.52
CA LEU A 36 1.12 9.35 5.10
C LEU A 36 2.01 10.48 4.57
N PRO A 37 2.66 10.29 3.41
CA PRO A 37 3.36 11.39 2.76
C PRO A 37 2.36 12.46 2.33
N VAL A 38 2.76 13.73 2.42
CA VAL A 38 1.96 14.84 1.92
C VAL A 38 2.23 14.98 0.42
N VAL A 39 1.17 15.02 -0.38
CA VAL A 39 1.28 15.17 -1.84
C VAL A 39 2.05 16.46 -2.17
N GLY A 40 3.13 16.33 -2.94
CA GLY A 40 4.00 17.44 -3.32
C GLY A 40 5.02 17.86 -2.24
N GLN A 41 5.14 17.14 -1.13
CA GLN A 41 6.11 17.41 -0.07
C GLN A 41 6.75 16.09 0.41
N GLU A 42 7.76 15.60 -0.33
CA GLU A 42 8.35 14.27 -0.12
C GLU A 42 8.94 14.05 1.28
N GLU A 43 9.42 15.11 1.92
CA GLU A 43 10.00 15.06 3.26
C GLU A 43 8.95 15.16 4.39
N ASN A 44 7.73 15.63 4.06
CA ASN A 44 6.70 15.86 5.06
C ASN A 44 5.75 14.67 5.15
N ARG A 45 5.55 14.21 6.39
CA ARG A 45 4.61 13.17 6.74
C ARG A 45 3.51 13.72 7.63
N THR A 46 2.32 13.19 7.47
CA THR A 46 1.15 13.52 8.28
C THR A 46 0.55 12.26 8.87
N SER A 47 -0.16 12.38 9.98
CA SER A 47 -0.87 11.27 10.61
C SER A 47 -2.35 11.60 10.77
N LEU A 48 -3.15 10.59 11.06
CA LEU A 48 -4.58 10.76 11.34
C LEU A 48 -4.88 11.16 12.80
N GLU A 49 -3.85 11.24 13.64
CA GLU A 49 -3.99 11.50 15.08
C GLU A 49 -4.70 12.82 15.41
N PRO A 50 -4.43 13.95 14.72
CA PRO A 50 -5.15 15.21 14.96
C PRO A 50 -6.65 15.15 14.66
N TYR A 51 -7.11 14.14 13.90
CA TYR A 51 -8.50 13.99 13.49
C TYR A 51 -9.30 12.99 14.34
N ARG A 52 -8.69 12.42 15.39
CA ARG A 52 -9.39 11.54 16.33
C ARG A 52 -10.56 12.26 17.00
N GLY A 53 -11.63 11.51 17.30
CA GLY A 53 -12.87 12.07 17.85
C GLY A 53 -13.78 12.75 16.80
N ARG A 54 -13.35 12.84 15.54
CA ARG A 54 -14.16 13.33 14.42
C ARG A 54 -14.49 12.19 13.45
N LYS A 55 -15.59 12.33 12.71
CA LYS A 55 -15.87 11.46 11.56
C LYS A 55 -14.96 11.88 10.41
N VAL A 56 -14.16 10.95 9.89
CA VAL A 56 -13.19 11.17 8.82
C VAL A 56 -13.43 10.14 7.73
N MET A 57 -13.34 10.55 6.47
CA MET A 57 -13.38 9.66 5.32
C MET A 57 -12.00 9.60 4.68
N LEU A 58 -11.44 8.40 4.56
CA LEU A 58 -10.20 8.14 3.84
C LEU A 58 -10.52 7.69 2.43
N HIS A 59 -10.01 8.43 1.44
CA HIS A 59 -10.14 8.08 0.04
C HIS A 59 -8.77 7.64 -0.48
N LEU A 60 -8.64 6.36 -0.82
CA LEU A 60 -7.45 5.81 -1.47
C LEU A 60 -7.65 5.94 -2.98
N PHE A 61 -6.71 6.61 -3.64
CA PHE A 61 -6.80 6.91 -5.06
C PHE A 61 -5.45 6.67 -5.74
N ALA A 62 -5.51 6.24 -7.00
CA ALA A 62 -4.39 6.25 -7.90
C ALA A 62 -4.86 6.74 -9.28
N SER A 63 -4.04 7.52 -9.98
CA SER A 63 -4.43 8.21 -11.22
C SER A 63 -4.33 7.35 -12.48
N TRP A 64 -3.95 6.07 -12.34
CA TRP A 64 -3.77 5.12 -13.43
C TRP A 64 -5.01 4.24 -13.61
#